data_AF-A0A918KWP3-F1
#
_entry.id   AF-A0A918KWP3-F1
#
_cell.length_a   1.000
_cell.length_b   1.000
_cell.length_c   1.000
_cell.angle_alpha   90.00
_cell.angle_beta   90.00
_cell.angle_gamma   90.00
#
_symmetry.space_group_name_H-M   'P 1'
#
loop_
_entity.id
_entity.type
_entity.pdbx_description
1 polymer ?
#
loop_
_entity_poly.entity_id
_entity_poly.type
_entity_poly.pdbx_seq_one_letter_code
_entity_poly.pdbx_strand_id
1 'polypeptide(L)'
;MTRSRCLSALLALLALAVAFLVAPPPAAAAVAFTSTGVNQNGGTCLDLPGGSSVNGSQLRAFTCDSGANQSFGFAPVTGTSDTYTITTRSGQCVDVHGASTADNAAIIQWPCHGGTNQRWRLVPVSVSGTDKTFNLVSVSSGKCVTPSGGSSASNTNLVQLPCAGASGRVWRLPAFTGGGTGTKTFTNPLSQHGPDPWLTYYDGYYYLATTTWNSTITMRKASTLAGLATATDQVIFNLSRPNGAGTMWAPEFHLLDGPNGKRWYFYYTAGREPYDLGTQRIHVLESAGLDPMGPYSFKADLLDPTQDNTWELDPGILQLDGRLYLLGTFYNGSQPMFIRPLSNPWTASGTRRVLSTPTYSWETVGGAVNEGAEVLQRNGKTFIIYSASHCSTPDYKLGMLTYNGGDPLSSSSWVKSPNPVFQRSNANGVYGPGHNGFFKSPDGTEDWIVYHANNSASGGCDMNRTTRAQKFTWNADGTPNFGTPVPLGVTLPAPSGE
;
A
#
# COMPACT_ATOMS: atom_id res chain seq x y z
N MET A 1 23.89 50.63 -56.82
CA MET A 1 22.44 50.46 -57.10
C MET A 1 21.91 49.36 -56.19
N THR A 2 20.76 49.64 -55.61
CA THR A 2 20.05 48.97 -54.51
C THR A 2 19.58 47.54 -54.80
N ARG A 3 19.63 46.65 -53.78
CA ARG A 3 18.49 46.03 -53.04
C ARG A 3 18.97 44.77 -52.28
N SER A 4 19.04 44.80 -50.94
CA SER A 4 18.01 44.34 -49.97
C SER A 4 17.81 42.82 -49.92
N ARG A 5 18.30 42.13 -48.87
CA ARG A 5 17.56 41.61 -47.68
C ARG A 5 17.62 40.06 -47.74
N CYS A 6 17.88 39.27 -46.69
CA CYS A 6 17.39 39.31 -45.31
C CYS A 6 18.45 38.80 -44.32
N LEU A 7 18.56 39.50 -43.18
CA LEU A 7 19.05 38.96 -41.91
C LEU A 7 17.91 38.15 -41.26
N SER A 8 18.24 36.98 -40.71
CA SER A 8 17.44 36.33 -39.67
C SER A 8 18.31 36.19 -38.43
N ALA A 9 18.01 36.99 -37.41
CA ALA A 9 18.66 36.97 -36.11
C ALA A 9 18.20 35.76 -35.29
N LEU A 10 19.14 34.97 -34.77
CA LEU A 10 18.87 33.99 -33.73
C LEU A 10 18.82 34.72 -32.38
N LEU A 11 17.65 34.82 -31.77
CA LEU A 11 17.50 35.13 -30.34
C LEU A 11 17.54 33.81 -29.57
N ALA A 12 18.59 33.60 -28.77
CA ALA A 12 18.61 32.57 -27.75
C ALA A 12 17.90 33.10 -26.49
N LEU A 13 16.69 32.62 -26.22
CA LEU A 13 15.99 32.83 -24.95
C LEU A 13 16.45 31.76 -23.95
N LEU A 14 17.28 32.17 -23.00
CA LEU A 14 17.63 31.38 -21.81
C LEU A 14 16.44 31.44 -20.83
N ALA A 15 15.63 30.39 -20.77
CA ALA A 15 14.62 30.23 -19.73
C ALA A 15 15.28 29.66 -18.48
N LEU A 16 15.64 30.53 -17.52
CA LEU A 16 16.08 30.12 -16.20
C LEU A 16 14.84 29.63 -15.41
N ALA A 17 14.64 28.31 -15.37
CA ALA A 17 13.63 27.71 -14.50
C ALA A 17 14.14 27.75 -13.05
N VAL A 18 13.73 28.77 -12.29
CA VAL A 18 13.93 28.80 -10.83
C VAL A 18 12.93 27.82 -10.24
N ALA A 19 13.39 26.61 -9.91
CA ALA A 19 12.62 25.66 -9.14
C ALA A 19 12.48 26.21 -7.71
N PHE A 20 11.30 26.76 -7.39
CA PHE A 20 10.94 26.99 -6.00
C PHE A 20 10.84 25.63 -5.32
N LEU A 21 11.82 25.32 -4.48
CA LEU A 21 11.70 24.30 -3.43
C LEU A 21 10.57 24.75 -2.50
N VAL A 22 9.34 24.38 -2.84
CA VAL A 22 8.24 24.43 -1.88
C VAL A 22 8.57 23.38 -0.83
N ALA A 23 9.06 23.82 0.32
CA ALA A 23 9.18 22.97 1.49
C ALA A 23 7.82 22.26 1.69
N PRO A 24 7.79 20.94 1.97
CA PRO A 24 6.53 20.27 2.25
C PRO A 24 5.79 21.07 3.33
N PRO A 25 4.46 21.23 3.20
CA PRO A 25 3.69 21.94 4.21
C PRO A 25 4.03 21.32 5.58
N PRO A 26 4.29 22.14 6.61
CA PRO A 26 4.54 21.61 7.94
C PRO A 26 3.39 20.68 8.30
N ALA A 27 3.73 19.49 8.84
CA ALA A 27 2.75 18.54 9.33
C ALA A 27 1.69 19.29 10.14
N ALA A 28 0.41 19.11 9.82
CA ALA A 28 -0.66 19.79 10.52
C ALA A 28 -0.53 19.48 12.01
N ALA A 29 -0.20 20.51 12.80
CA ALA A 29 0.05 20.38 14.22
C ALA A 29 -1.17 19.76 14.91
N ALA A 30 -0.94 18.95 15.94
CA ALA A 30 -2.03 18.48 16.76
C ALA A 30 -2.82 19.67 17.31
N VAL A 31 -4.13 19.70 17.08
CA VAL A 31 -4.99 20.80 17.53
C VAL A 31 -5.77 20.35 18.76
N ALA A 32 -5.98 21.28 19.69
CA ALA A 32 -6.87 21.03 20.80
C ALA A 32 -8.32 20.90 20.29
N PHE A 33 -9.07 19.95 20.83
CA PHE A 33 -10.47 19.76 20.49
C PHE A 33 -11.26 19.31 21.71
N THR A 34 -12.57 19.47 21.65
CA THR A 34 -13.49 18.99 22.69
C THR A 34 -14.39 17.95 22.06
N SER A 35 -14.44 16.75 22.64
CA SER A 35 -15.27 15.66 22.13
C SER A 35 -15.91 14.88 23.27
N THR A 36 -17.08 14.32 22.99
CA THR A 36 -17.57 13.15 23.71
C THR A 36 -16.87 11.90 23.17
N GLY A 37 -16.55 10.94 24.05
CA GLY A 37 -16.12 9.60 23.65
C GLY A 37 -17.29 8.65 23.65
N VAL A 38 -17.63 8.04 22.51
CA VAL A 38 -18.71 7.06 22.39
C VAL A 38 -18.12 5.66 22.26
N ASN A 39 -18.34 4.79 23.24
CA ASN A 39 -17.86 3.43 23.23
C ASN A 39 -18.53 2.65 22.09
N GLN A 40 -17.74 1.87 21.35
CA GLN A 40 -18.25 1.11 20.21
C GLN A 40 -18.98 -0.18 20.61
N ASN A 41 -18.98 -0.54 21.89
CA ASN A 41 -19.83 -1.58 22.46
C ASN A 41 -20.97 -0.96 23.27
N GLY A 42 -22.18 -0.99 22.72
CA GLY A 42 -23.38 -0.48 23.40
C GLY A 42 -23.61 1.03 23.31
N GLY A 43 -22.70 1.80 22.70
CA GLY A 43 -22.94 3.22 22.41
C GLY A 43 -22.99 4.13 23.64
N THR A 44 -22.42 3.71 24.77
CA THR A 44 -22.32 4.52 26.00
C THR A 44 -21.22 5.57 25.87
N CYS A 45 -21.36 6.68 26.58
CA CYS A 45 -20.45 7.81 26.55
C CYS A 45 -19.46 7.79 27.73
N LEU A 46 -18.26 8.31 27.47
CA LEU A 46 -17.30 8.69 28.52
C LEU A 46 -17.99 9.69 29.44
N ASP A 47 -17.97 9.45 30.75
CA ASP A 47 -18.77 10.22 31.70
C ASP A 47 -18.02 10.44 33.02
N LEU A 48 -18.07 11.68 33.50
CA LEU A 48 -17.71 12.03 34.86
C LEU A 48 -18.98 12.02 35.73
N PRO A 49 -19.14 11.07 36.67
CA PRO A 49 -20.39 10.91 37.42
C PRO A 49 -20.87 12.21 38.08
N GLY A 50 -22.08 12.64 37.71
CA GLY A 50 -22.71 13.86 38.24
C GLY A 50 -21.95 15.17 37.96
N GLY A 51 -20.94 15.14 37.09
CA GLY A 51 -20.04 16.28 36.90
C GLY A 51 -19.22 16.64 38.14
N SER A 52 -18.89 15.65 38.98
CA SER A 52 -18.12 15.81 40.22
C SER A 52 -16.87 16.68 40.05
N SER A 53 -16.54 17.48 41.06
CA SER A 53 -15.25 18.19 41.16
C SER A 53 -14.29 17.56 42.18
N VAL A 54 -14.63 16.37 42.70
CA VAL A 54 -13.86 15.69 43.74
C VAL A 54 -12.68 14.92 43.13
N ASN A 55 -11.48 15.14 43.68
CA ASN A 55 -10.27 14.40 43.33
C ASN A 55 -10.49 12.90 43.50
N GLY A 56 -10.09 12.10 42.51
CA GLY A 56 -10.22 10.65 42.57
C GLY A 56 -11.60 10.12 42.20
N SER A 57 -12.53 10.98 41.74
CA SER A 57 -13.80 10.50 41.19
C SER A 57 -13.53 9.60 39.99
N GLN A 58 -13.95 8.35 40.07
CA GLN A 58 -13.80 7.38 38.98
C GLN A 58 -14.76 7.72 37.84
N LEU A 59 -14.23 7.73 36.61
CA LEU A 59 -15.04 7.90 35.41
C LEU A 59 -15.83 6.61 35.12
N ARG A 60 -16.92 6.75 34.38
CA ARG A 60 -17.76 5.62 33.96
C ARG A 60 -18.13 5.73 32.48
N ALA A 61 -18.56 4.61 31.92
CA ALA A 61 -19.34 4.58 30.70
C ALA A 61 -20.82 4.72 31.08
N PHE A 62 -21.49 5.74 30.55
CA PHE A 62 -22.89 6.05 30.90
C PHE A 62 -23.73 6.29 29.65
N THR A 63 -25.05 6.27 29.80
CA THR A 63 -25.96 6.59 28.70
C THR A 63 -25.65 7.99 28.19
N CYS A 64 -25.48 8.14 26.87
CA CYS A 64 -25.19 9.43 26.26
C CYS A 64 -26.38 10.39 26.48
N ASP A 65 -26.12 11.52 27.13
CA ASP A 65 -27.14 12.51 27.50
C ASP A 65 -26.79 13.94 27.08
N SER A 66 -25.67 14.12 26.36
CA SER A 66 -25.13 15.42 25.93
C SER A 66 -24.80 16.39 27.07
N GLY A 67 -24.75 15.91 28.31
CA GLY A 67 -24.37 16.69 29.47
C GLY A 67 -22.91 17.13 29.42
N ALA A 68 -22.59 18.26 30.06
CA ALA A 68 -21.22 18.77 30.14
C ALA A 68 -20.24 17.77 30.80
N ASN A 69 -20.74 16.87 31.64
CA ASN A 69 -20.00 15.74 32.23
C ASN A 69 -19.54 14.68 31.22
N GLN A 70 -20.05 14.73 29.99
CA GLN A 70 -19.68 13.84 28.88
C GLN A 70 -18.87 14.57 27.80
N SER A 71 -18.44 15.81 28.09
CA SER A 71 -17.62 16.63 27.21
C SER A 71 -16.21 16.73 27.77
N PHE A 72 -15.22 16.29 26.99
CA PHE A 72 -13.83 16.22 27.42
C PHE A 72 -12.95 17.03 26.48
N GLY A 73 -12.05 17.84 27.06
CA GLY A 73 -11.06 18.62 26.33
C GLY A 73 -9.80 17.80 26.09
N PHE A 74 -9.38 17.69 24.84
CA PHE A 74 -8.15 17.01 24.43
C PHE A 74 -7.12 18.08 24.06
N ALA A 75 -6.12 18.26 24.90
CA ALA A 75 -5.02 19.18 24.66
C ALA A 75 -3.76 18.39 24.23
N PRO A 76 -3.15 18.70 23.08
CA PRO A 76 -1.98 17.98 22.60
C PRO A 76 -0.77 18.21 23.52
N VAL A 77 -0.03 17.14 23.79
CA VAL A 77 1.23 17.19 24.54
C VAL A 77 2.36 17.56 23.57
N THR A 78 3.01 18.69 23.82
CA THR A 78 4.09 19.20 22.97
C THR A 78 5.24 18.20 22.86
N GLY A 79 5.75 18.00 21.64
CA GLY A 79 6.91 17.14 21.37
C GLY A 79 6.62 15.64 21.34
N THR A 80 5.36 15.22 21.51
CA THR A 80 4.96 13.81 21.43
C THR A 80 3.76 13.65 20.51
N SER A 81 3.90 12.85 19.47
CA SER A 81 2.80 12.58 18.54
C SER A 81 1.66 11.82 19.22
N ASP A 82 0.44 12.11 18.77
CA ASP A 82 -0.83 11.45 19.10
C ASP A 82 -1.19 11.46 20.57
N THR A 83 -0.47 12.24 21.37
CA THR A 83 -0.54 12.20 22.82
C THR A 83 -1.24 13.44 23.33
N TYR A 84 -2.25 13.23 24.17
CA TYR A 84 -3.09 14.28 24.71
C TYR A 84 -3.16 14.21 26.22
N THR A 85 -3.30 15.38 26.83
CA THR A 85 -3.91 15.51 28.13
C THR A 85 -5.42 15.61 27.94
N ILE A 86 -6.17 14.72 28.57
CA ILE A 86 -7.64 14.72 28.52
C ILE A 86 -8.14 15.40 29.79
N THR A 87 -8.93 16.45 29.64
CA THR A 87 -9.49 17.24 30.74
C THR A 87 -10.98 17.01 30.84
N THR A 88 -11.47 16.92 32.07
CA THR A 88 -12.91 16.83 32.37
C THR A 88 -13.48 18.24 32.54
N ARG A 89 -14.82 18.36 32.65
CA ARG A 89 -15.49 19.65 32.93
C ARG A 89 -15.04 20.34 34.21
N SER A 90 -14.41 19.62 35.15
CA SER A 90 -13.89 20.22 36.39
C SER A 90 -12.54 20.94 36.19
N GLY A 91 -11.94 20.82 34.99
CA GLY A 91 -10.59 21.28 34.69
C GLY A 91 -9.49 20.29 35.14
N GLN A 92 -9.87 19.15 35.72
CA GLN A 92 -8.95 18.08 36.12
C GLN A 92 -8.64 17.13 34.96
N CYS A 93 -7.54 16.40 35.10
CA CYS A 93 -7.06 15.48 34.07
C CYS A 93 -7.57 14.07 34.30
N VAL A 94 -7.88 13.35 33.23
CA VAL A 94 -8.11 11.90 33.26
C VAL A 94 -6.80 11.21 33.62
N ASP A 95 -6.82 10.37 34.65
CA ASP A 95 -5.65 9.84 35.35
C ASP A 95 -5.85 8.34 35.65
N VAL A 96 -4.80 7.54 35.49
CA VAL A 96 -4.76 6.17 36.02
C VAL A 96 -4.42 6.20 37.50
N HIS A 97 -5.37 5.82 38.37
CA HIS A 97 -5.22 5.91 39.82
C HIS A 97 -3.91 5.29 40.32
N GLY A 98 -3.12 6.10 41.03
CA GLY A 98 -1.83 5.70 41.59
C GLY A 98 -0.75 5.39 40.55
N ALA A 99 -0.92 5.84 39.30
CA ALA A 99 -0.07 5.50 38.16
C ALA A 99 0.12 3.98 37.95
N SER A 100 -0.83 3.18 38.43
CA SER A 100 -0.77 1.72 38.39
C SER A 100 -0.62 1.22 36.95
N THR A 101 0.07 0.11 36.77
CA THR A 101 0.14 -0.63 35.49
C THR A 101 -0.72 -1.90 35.51
N ALA A 102 -1.40 -2.20 36.61
CA ALA A 102 -2.23 -3.39 36.77
C ALA A 102 -3.52 -3.29 35.93
N ASP A 103 -4.02 -4.46 35.50
CA ASP A 103 -5.37 -4.56 34.94
C ASP A 103 -6.40 -4.14 35.97
N ASN A 104 -7.51 -3.56 35.49
CA ASN A 104 -8.61 -3.06 36.32
C ASN A 104 -8.25 -1.87 37.22
N ALA A 105 -7.08 -1.25 37.07
CA ALA A 105 -6.80 0.01 37.76
C ALA A 105 -7.81 1.08 37.30
N ALA A 106 -8.35 1.82 38.26
CA ALA A 106 -9.39 2.81 38.02
C ALA A 106 -8.90 3.96 37.14
N ILE A 107 -9.76 4.39 36.20
CA ILE A 107 -9.60 5.66 35.48
C ILE A 107 -10.39 6.72 36.25
N ILE A 108 -9.67 7.71 36.78
CA ILE A 108 -10.22 8.74 37.66
C ILE A 108 -9.97 10.13 37.04
N GLN A 109 -10.55 11.17 37.65
CA GLN A 109 -10.02 12.52 37.49
C GLN A 109 -9.07 12.87 38.64
N TRP A 110 -8.02 13.64 38.32
CA TRP A 110 -7.05 14.11 39.31
C TRP A 110 -6.47 15.47 38.88
N PRO A 111 -6.03 16.33 39.82
CA PRO A 111 -5.29 17.54 39.46
C PRO A 111 -4.19 17.27 38.44
N CYS A 112 -4.16 18.10 37.40
CA CYS A 112 -3.21 17.95 36.30
C CYS A 112 -1.78 18.17 36.79
N HIS A 113 -0.93 17.15 36.69
CA HIS A 113 0.50 17.19 37.05
C HIS A 113 1.41 16.82 35.88
N GLY A 114 0.83 16.41 34.74
CA GLY A 114 1.58 16.15 33.51
C GLY A 114 2.37 14.83 33.51
N GLY A 115 2.20 13.97 34.52
CA GLY A 115 2.77 12.63 34.56
C GLY A 115 2.26 11.73 33.43
N THR A 116 2.99 10.65 33.12
CA THR A 116 2.66 9.73 32.02
C THR A 116 1.32 9.00 32.22
N ASN A 117 0.84 8.89 33.46
CA ASN A 117 -0.49 8.36 33.79
C ASN A 117 -1.65 9.33 33.52
N GLN A 118 -1.36 10.58 33.11
CA GLN A 118 -2.33 11.59 32.64
C GLN A 118 -2.18 11.91 31.15
N ARG A 119 -1.33 11.16 30.45
CA ARG A 119 -1.10 11.32 29.01
C ARG A 119 -1.69 10.12 28.28
N TRP A 120 -2.43 10.41 27.23
CA TRP A 120 -3.24 9.45 26.50
C TRP A 120 -2.89 9.51 25.02
N ARG A 121 -2.39 8.41 24.48
CA ARG A 121 -2.16 8.26 23.04
C ARG A 121 -3.46 7.82 22.38
N LEU A 122 -3.91 8.54 21.35
CA LEU A 122 -5.01 8.11 20.50
C LEU A 122 -4.46 7.18 19.42
N VAL A 123 -4.76 5.88 19.51
CA VAL A 123 -4.34 4.89 18.52
C VAL A 123 -5.54 4.54 17.64
N PRO A 124 -5.52 4.81 16.32
CA PRO A 124 -6.64 4.52 15.43
C PRO A 124 -7.02 3.03 15.44
N VAL A 125 -8.31 2.75 15.39
CA VAL A 125 -8.85 1.39 15.23
C VAL A 125 -9.93 1.43 14.16
N SER A 126 -9.78 0.68 13.09
CA SER A 126 -10.79 0.59 12.03
C SER A 126 -12.03 -0.16 12.52
N VAL A 127 -13.20 0.50 12.48
CA VAL A 127 -14.50 -0.09 12.79
C VAL A 127 -15.41 0.09 11.58
N SER A 128 -15.98 -1.00 11.07
CA SER A 128 -16.84 -0.94 9.88
C SER A 128 -18.02 0.01 10.11
N GLY A 129 -18.23 0.94 9.17
CA GLY A 129 -19.33 1.91 9.21
C GLY A 129 -19.13 3.09 10.16
N THR A 130 -17.97 3.21 10.83
CA THR A 130 -17.72 4.26 11.80
C THR A 130 -16.36 4.93 11.58
N ASP A 131 -16.33 6.26 11.62
CA ASP A 131 -15.11 7.05 11.52
C ASP A 131 -14.57 7.46 12.90
N LYS A 132 -13.31 7.93 12.95
CA LYS A 132 -12.71 8.59 14.13
C LYS A 132 -12.75 7.72 15.39
N THR A 133 -12.45 6.45 15.22
CA THR A 133 -12.42 5.44 16.28
C THR A 133 -11.00 5.18 16.75
N PHE A 134 -10.83 5.14 18.06
CA PHE A 134 -9.53 5.06 18.70
C PHE A 134 -9.55 4.15 19.92
N ASN A 135 -8.43 3.50 20.18
CA ASN A 135 -8.04 3.12 21.52
C ASN A 135 -7.45 4.36 22.23
N LEU A 136 -7.90 4.64 23.46
CA LEU A 136 -7.31 5.67 24.34
C LEU A 136 -6.27 4.99 25.23
N VAL A 137 -4.99 5.12 24.86
CA VAL A 137 -3.89 4.35 25.44
C VAL A 137 -3.13 5.18 26.47
N SER A 138 -3.07 4.73 27.71
CA SER A 138 -2.22 5.31 28.76
C SER A 138 -0.75 5.24 28.33
N VAL A 139 -0.06 6.38 28.34
CA VAL A 139 1.39 6.45 28.07
C VAL A 139 2.19 5.72 29.15
N SER A 140 1.70 5.67 30.40
CA SER A 140 2.37 4.98 31.50
C SER A 140 2.41 3.46 31.33
N SER A 141 1.27 2.86 30.96
CA SER A 141 1.09 1.39 31.02
C SER A 141 0.93 0.71 29.66
N GLY A 142 0.67 1.46 28.57
CA GLY A 142 0.19 0.88 27.31
C GLY A 142 -1.26 0.36 27.39
N LYS A 143 -1.91 0.62 28.53
CA LYS A 143 -3.30 0.32 28.96
C LYS A 143 -4.36 1.05 28.14
N CYS A 144 -5.46 0.42 27.74
CA CYS A 144 -6.60 1.11 27.13
C CYS A 144 -7.70 1.48 28.15
N VAL A 145 -8.23 2.71 28.07
CA VAL A 145 -9.44 3.11 28.81
C VAL A 145 -10.61 2.24 28.35
N THR A 146 -11.16 1.46 29.26
CA THR A 146 -12.15 0.41 28.96
C THR A 146 -13.24 0.40 30.03
N PRO A 147 -14.53 0.30 29.68
CA PRO A 147 -15.55 -0.10 30.65
C PRO A 147 -15.15 -1.43 31.29
N SER A 148 -15.30 -1.59 32.60
CA SER A 148 -14.92 -2.83 33.30
C SER A 148 -15.47 -4.08 32.59
N GLY A 149 -14.61 -5.06 32.34
CA GLY A 149 -14.93 -6.27 31.58
C GLY A 149 -15.24 -6.07 30.08
N GLY A 150 -15.09 -4.86 29.54
CA GLY A 150 -15.53 -4.50 28.18
C GLY A 150 -17.04 -4.40 28.03
N SER A 151 -17.77 -4.20 29.14
CA SER A 151 -19.24 -4.19 29.21
C SER A 151 -19.88 -3.14 28.30
N SER A 152 -21.03 -3.47 27.72
CA SER A 152 -21.92 -2.54 27.01
C SER A 152 -22.94 -1.85 27.92
N ALA A 153 -23.01 -2.25 29.20
CA ALA A 153 -23.99 -1.72 30.14
C ALA A 153 -23.68 -0.27 30.53
N SER A 154 -24.73 0.55 30.63
CA SER A 154 -24.65 1.89 31.20
C SER A 154 -24.28 1.83 32.69
N ASN A 155 -23.65 2.90 33.17
CA ASN A 155 -23.13 3.02 34.53
C ASN A 155 -22.04 2.01 34.90
N THR A 156 -21.18 1.67 33.93
CA THR A 156 -20.02 0.79 34.15
C THR A 156 -18.78 1.62 34.43
N ASN A 157 -18.08 1.35 35.54
CA ASN A 157 -16.83 2.03 35.88
C ASN A 157 -15.75 1.83 34.79
N LEU A 158 -14.97 2.88 34.51
CA LEU A 158 -13.84 2.80 33.61
C LEU A 158 -12.58 2.37 34.35
N VAL A 159 -11.84 1.48 33.68
CA VAL A 159 -10.57 0.93 34.13
C VAL A 159 -9.59 0.88 32.97
N GLN A 160 -8.32 0.57 33.24
CA GLN A 160 -7.40 0.15 32.20
C GLN A 160 -7.39 -1.37 32.02
N LEU A 161 -7.40 -1.82 30.77
CA LEU A 161 -7.23 -3.21 30.35
C LEU A 161 -6.32 -3.24 29.11
N PRO A 162 -5.68 -4.38 28.76
CA PRO A 162 -4.88 -4.49 27.54
C PRO A 162 -5.66 -3.97 26.34
N CYS A 163 -5.01 -3.34 25.36
CA CYS A 163 -5.72 -2.86 24.18
C CYS A 163 -6.21 -4.02 23.29
N ALA A 164 -7.29 -3.81 22.54
CA ALA A 164 -7.78 -4.72 21.50
C ALA A 164 -8.70 -3.97 20.53
N GLY A 165 -8.87 -4.52 19.33
CA GLY A 165 -9.85 -4.06 18.34
C GLY A 165 -11.30 -4.43 18.65
N ALA A 166 -11.56 -5.23 19.70
CA ALA A 166 -12.92 -5.54 20.14
C ALA A 166 -13.64 -4.26 20.60
N SER A 167 -14.91 -4.11 20.22
CA SER A 167 -15.66 -2.84 20.32
C SER A 167 -15.69 -2.22 21.72
N GLY A 168 -15.58 -3.03 22.78
CA GLY A 168 -15.60 -2.54 24.18
C GLY A 168 -14.38 -1.70 24.56
N ARG A 169 -13.27 -1.79 23.80
CA ARG A 169 -12.03 -1.03 24.05
C ARG A 169 -11.86 0.18 23.12
N VAL A 170 -12.84 0.40 22.25
CA VAL A 170 -12.76 1.40 21.17
C VAL A 170 -13.74 2.53 21.46
N TRP A 171 -13.27 3.75 21.32
CA TRP A 171 -14.05 4.97 21.49
C TRP A 171 -14.06 5.76 20.19
N ARG A 172 -15.25 6.16 19.73
CA ARG A 172 -15.39 7.16 18.68
C ARG A 172 -15.31 8.55 19.29
N LEU A 173 -14.55 9.44 18.65
CA LEU A 173 -14.42 10.85 18.99
C LEU A 173 -14.98 11.71 17.84
N PRO A 174 -16.30 12.01 17.81
CA PRO A 174 -16.94 12.63 16.65
C PRO A 174 -16.36 14.00 16.28
N ALA A 175 -15.93 14.77 17.28
CA ALA A 175 -15.36 16.10 17.13
C ALA A 175 -13.84 16.09 16.89
N PHE A 176 -13.22 14.92 16.74
CA PHE A 176 -11.85 14.85 16.25
C PHE A 176 -11.80 15.45 14.82
N THR A 177 -11.05 16.53 14.66
CA THR A 177 -10.94 17.32 13.42
C THR A 177 -9.58 17.16 12.75
N GLY A 178 -8.79 16.17 13.19
CA GLY A 178 -7.41 15.99 12.79
C GLY A 178 -6.47 16.76 13.70
N GLY A 179 -5.17 16.58 13.46
CA GLY A 179 -4.11 17.06 14.33
C GLY A 179 -3.93 16.11 15.51
N GLY A 180 -2.83 15.36 15.48
CA GLY A 180 -2.51 14.32 16.45
C GLY A 180 -1.41 13.45 15.91
N THR A 181 -1.54 12.97 14.68
CA THR A 181 -0.54 12.12 14.05
C THR A 181 0.62 12.98 13.62
N GLY A 182 1.81 12.76 14.20
CA GLY A 182 2.99 13.05 13.40
C GLY A 182 2.77 12.33 12.07
N THR A 183 2.97 13.00 10.93
CA THR A 183 2.89 12.33 9.63
C THR A 183 3.74 11.07 9.76
N LYS A 184 3.10 9.89 9.80
CA LYS A 184 3.84 8.64 9.83
C LYS A 184 4.73 8.68 8.61
N THR A 185 5.94 8.15 8.73
CA THR A 185 6.88 8.19 7.63
C THR A 185 7.44 6.82 7.37
N PHE A 186 7.83 6.58 6.14
CA PHE A 186 8.63 5.43 5.77
C PHE A 186 9.83 5.91 4.96
N THR A 187 10.78 5.00 4.75
CA THR A 187 11.98 5.26 3.97
C THR A 187 12.17 4.11 3.00
N ASN A 188 12.49 4.41 1.75
CA ASN A 188 12.90 3.38 0.81
C ASN A 188 14.32 2.88 1.17
N PRO A 189 14.59 1.57 1.05
CA PRO A 189 13.75 0.57 0.40
C PRO A 189 12.81 -0.17 1.36
N LEU A 190 11.70 -0.69 0.83
CA LEU A 190 10.78 -1.59 1.56
C LEU A 190 11.34 -3.02 1.66
N SER A 191 12.21 -3.40 0.74
CA SER A 191 12.99 -4.64 0.78
C SER A 191 14.34 -4.41 0.10
N GLN A 192 15.41 -4.86 0.74
CA GLN A 192 16.78 -4.75 0.21
C GLN A 192 17.00 -5.67 -1.00
N HIS A 193 16.31 -6.81 -1.03
CA HIS A 193 16.43 -7.85 -2.04
C HIS A 193 15.03 -8.17 -2.55
N GLY A 194 14.48 -7.26 -3.36
CA GLY A 194 13.07 -7.32 -3.74
C GLY A 194 12.80 -6.89 -5.18
N PRO A 195 13.35 -7.63 -6.17
CA PRO A 195 12.93 -7.48 -7.54
C PRO A 195 11.48 -7.87 -7.74
N ASP A 196 10.87 -7.27 -8.78
CA ASP A 196 9.52 -7.57 -9.26
C ASP A 196 8.46 -7.56 -8.12
N PRO A 197 8.32 -6.44 -7.39
CA PRO A 197 7.50 -6.39 -6.18
C PRO A 197 6.01 -6.27 -6.47
N TRP A 198 5.22 -7.13 -5.81
CA TRP A 198 3.78 -7.01 -5.73
C TRP A 198 3.34 -6.73 -4.29
N LEU A 199 2.60 -5.63 -4.11
CA LEU A 199 2.20 -5.11 -2.80
C LEU A 199 0.71 -4.87 -2.77
N THR A 200 0.04 -5.31 -1.70
CA THR A 200 -1.39 -5.02 -1.47
C THR A 200 -1.64 -4.72 0.00
N TYR A 201 -2.48 -3.73 0.28
CA TYR A 201 -3.04 -3.51 1.61
C TYR A 201 -4.38 -4.23 1.74
N TYR A 202 -4.53 -5.06 2.76
CA TYR A 202 -5.73 -5.84 3.00
C TYR A 202 -5.90 -6.10 4.51
N ASP A 203 -7.11 -5.94 5.03
CA ASP A 203 -7.49 -6.30 6.40
C ASP A 203 -6.50 -5.84 7.50
N GLY A 204 -6.03 -4.58 7.41
CA GLY A 204 -5.14 -3.99 8.41
C GLY A 204 -3.64 -4.19 8.16
N TYR A 205 -3.24 -4.86 7.06
CA TYR A 205 -1.85 -5.18 6.80
C TYR A 205 -1.45 -4.95 5.34
N TYR A 206 -0.19 -4.60 5.14
CA TYR A 206 0.51 -4.69 3.87
C TYR A 206 1.10 -6.08 3.69
N TYR A 207 0.97 -6.60 2.48
CA TYR A 207 1.49 -7.88 2.04
C TYR A 207 2.40 -7.65 0.84
N LEU A 208 3.68 -8.02 0.94
CA LEU A 208 4.68 -7.84 -0.12
C LEU A 208 5.24 -9.19 -0.53
N ALA A 209 5.17 -9.50 -1.82
CA ALA A 209 5.88 -10.61 -2.44
C ALA A 209 6.87 -10.07 -3.49
N THR A 210 7.99 -10.75 -3.66
CA THR A 210 9.06 -10.38 -4.60
C THR A 210 9.68 -11.64 -5.19
N THR A 211 10.32 -11.52 -6.35
CA THR A 211 11.14 -12.59 -6.93
C THR A 211 12.16 -13.15 -5.92
N THR A 212 12.30 -14.49 -5.83
CA THR A 212 13.22 -15.15 -4.89
C THR A 212 14.40 -15.88 -5.56
N TRP A 213 14.36 -16.11 -6.87
CA TRP A 213 15.37 -16.87 -7.63
C TRP A 213 15.63 -18.29 -7.13
N ASN A 214 14.69 -18.88 -6.39
CA ASN A 214 14.83 -20.21 -5.82
C ASN A 214 13.50 -20.98 -5.91
N SER A 215 13.37 -22.05 -5.14
CA SER A 215 12.16 -22.90 -5.10
C SER A 215 11.17 -22.53 -3.99
N THR A 216 11.14 -21.29 -3.53
CA THR A 216 10.17 -20.84 -2.51
C THR A 216 9.46 -19.57 -2.96
N ILE A 217 8.19 -19.48 -2.60
CA ILE A 217 7.45 -18.23 -2.61
C ILE A 217 7.42 -17.70 -1.18
N THR A 218 7.88 -16.46 -1.01
CA THR A 218 7.89 -15.78 0.27
C THR A 218 7.00 -14.54 0.25
N MET A 219 6.45 -14.20 1.41
CA MET A 219 5.67 -12.99 1.61
C MET A 219 6.06 -12.31 2.93
N ARG A 220 6.18 -10.99 2.91
CA ARG A 220 6.28 -10.14 4.11
C ARG A 220 4.92 -9.59 4.47
N LYS A 221 4.66 -9.45 5.77
CA LYS A 221 3.44 -8.84 6.31
C LYS A 221 3.80 -7.81 7.37
N ALA A 222 3.23 -6.61 7.28
CA ALA A 222 3.39 -5.56 8.28
C ALA A 222 2.14 -4.68 8.37
N SER A 223 1.85 -4.10 9.53
CA SER A 223 0.70 -3.18 9.71
C SER A 223 0.96 -1.77 9.18
N THR A 224 2.21 -1.45 8.81
CA THR A 224 2.62 -0.17 8.22
C THR A 224 3.56 -0.42 7.05
N LEU A 225 3.59 0.50 6.09
CA LEU A 225 4.49 0.39 4.94
C LEU A 225 5.96 0.39 5.40
N ALA A 226 6.30 1.21 6.40
CA ALA A 226 7.62 1.24 7.02
C ALA A 226 8.03 -0.10 7.65
N GLY A 227 7.07 -0.82 8.24
CA GLY A 227 7.32 -2.11 8.89
C GLY A 227 7.79 -3.21 7.94
N LEU A 228 7.50 -3.11 6.63
CA LEU A 228 7.94 -4.10 5.63
C LEU A 228 9.47 -4.20 5.52
N ALA A 229 10.19 -3.10 5.77
CA ALA A 229 11.65 -3.06 5.70
C ALA A 229 12.31 -4.04 6.68
N THR A 230 11.67 -4.28 7.84
CA THR A 230 12.13 -5.18 8.90
C THR A 230 11.29 -6.44 9.05
N ALA A 231 10.21 -6.58 8.27
CA ALA A 231 9.37 -7.77 8.32
C ALA A 231 10.13 -8.98 7.76
N THR A 232 10.05 -10.10 8.46
CA THR A 232 10.66 -11.36 8.03
C THR A 232 9.91 -11.94 6.84
N ASP A 233 10.65 -12.41 5.84
CA ASP A 233 10.11 -13.20 4.73
C ASP A 233 9.55 -14.54 5.27
N GLN A 234 8.27 -14.77 5.07
CA GLN A 234 7.63 -16.04 5.43
C GLN A 234 7.44 -16.89 4.17
N VAL A 235 7.90 -18.13 4.19
CA VAL A 235 7.65 -19.08 3.10
C VAL A 235 6.17 -19.46 3.14
N ILE A 236 5.42 -19.05 2.12
CA ILE A 236 3.99 -19.37 1.98
C ILE A 236 3.75 -20.58 1.08
N PHE A 237 4.74 -20.93 0.25
CA PHE A 237 4.66 -22.07 -0.65
C PHE A 237 6.05 -22.55 -1.08
N ASN A 238 6.23 -23.87 -1.19
CA ASN A 238 7.45 -24.47 -1.73
C ASN A 238 7.19 -25.00 -3.14
N LEU A 239 8.03 -24.60 -4.08
CA LEU A 239 7.98 -25.05 -5.45
C LEU A 239 8.56 -26.47 -5.57
N SER A 240 7.80 -27.34 -6.22
CA SER A 240 8.10 -28.76 -6.48
C SER A 240 7.24 -29.25 -7.63
N ARG A 241 7.54 -30.42 -8.22
CA ARG A 241 6.67 -30.98 -9.26
C ARG A 241 5.20 -31.04 -8.79
N PRO A 242 4.21 -30.57 -9.59
CA PRO A 242 4.30 -30.08 -10.98
C PRO A 242 4.42 -28.55 -11.15
N ASN A 243 4.61 -27.76 -10.10
CA ASN A 243 4.41 -26.30 -10.08
C ASN A 243 5.65 -25.45 -10.42
N GLY A 244 6.60 -26.04 -11.16
CA GLY A 244 7.92 -25.44 -11.44
C GLY A 244 8.91 -25.53 -10.27
N ALA A 245 10.15 -25.08 -10.48
CA ALA A 245 11.18 -25.00 -9.42
C ALA A 245 12.38 -24.13 -9.84
N GLY A 246 13.24 -23.82 -8.87
CA GLY A 246 14.62 -23.30 -9.07
C GLY A 246 14.72 -21.85 -9.52
N THR A 247 13.65 -21.24 -10.01
CA THR A 247 13.69 -19.98 -10.76
C THR A 247 12.41 -19.15 -10.56
N MET A 248 11.90 -19.07 -9.32
CA MET A 248 10.68 -18.30 -8.98
C MET A 248 10.86 -16.81 -9.22
N TRP A 249 10.05 -16.25 -10.12
CA TRP A 249 10.04 -14.85 -10.54
C TRP A 249 8.63 -14.24 -10.54
N ALA A 250 8.58 -12.91 -10.44
CA ALA A 250 7.44 -12.04 -10.70
C ALA A 250 6.13 -12.51 -10.05
N PRO A 251 6.08 -12.58 -8.71
CA PRO A 251 4.87 -12.97 -8.00
C PRO A 251 3.81 -11.87 -8.04
N GLU A 252 2.58 -12.21 -8.39
CA GLU A 252 1.40 -11.36 -8.18
C GLU A 252 0.33 -12.14 -7.42
N PHE A 253 -0.42 -11.49 -6.53
CA PHE A 253 -1.56 -12.13 -5.88
C PHE A 253 -2.81 -11.24 -5.91
N HIS A 254 -3.90 -11.85 -6.36
CA HIS A 254 -5.16 -11.16 -6.67
C HIS A 254 -6.32 -11.78 -5.94
N LEU A 255 -7.17 -10.96 -5.32
CA LEU A 255 -8.42 -11.41 -4.73
C LEU A 255 -9.49 -11.46 -5.81
N LEU A 256 -9.79 -12.65 -6.32
CA LEU A 256 -10.71 -12.85 -7.45
C LEU A 256 -11.86 -13.76 -7.05
N ASP A 257 -12.98 -13.61 -7.74
CA ASP A 257 -14.05 -14.60 -7.72
C ASP A 257 -13.66 -15.77 -8.63
N GLY A 258 -13.81 -17.00 -8.11
CA GLY A 258 -13.54 -18.21 -8.86
C GLY A 258 -14.52 -19.34 -8.53
N PRO A 259 -14.30 -20.53 -9.09
CA PRO A 259 -15.13 -21.72 -8.84
C PRO A 259 -15.32 -22.08 -7.36
N ASN A 260 -14.40 -21.70 -6.48
CA ASN A 260 -14.45 -21.94 -5.04
C ASN A 260 -14.88 -20.71 -4.22
N GLY A 261 -15.55 -19.75 -4.87
CA GLY A 261 -15.87 -18.43 -4.31
C GLY A 261 -14.67 -17.48 -4.35
N LYS A 262 -14.77 -16.40 -3.58
CA LYS A 262 -13.70 -15.40 -3.49
C LYS A 262 -12.46 -15.99 -2.80
N ARG A 263 -11.31 -15.93 -3.48
CA ARG A 263 -10.01 -16.47 -3.05
C ARG A 263 -8.86 -15.61 -3.55
N TRP A 264 -7.71 -15.75 -2.90
CA TRP A 264 -6.45 -15.20 -3.40
C TRP A 264 -5.87 -16.17 -4.43
N TYR A 265 -5.58 -15.67 -5.62
CA TYR A 265 -4.87 -16.38 -6.67
C TYR A 265 -3.47 -15.81 -6.80
N PHE A 266 -2.48 -16.66 -6.63
CA PHE A 266 -1.07 -16.27 -6.66
C PHE A 266 -0.46 -16.72 -7.99
N TYR A 267 -0.14 -15.77 -8.85
CA TYR A 267 0.49 -15.99 -10.15
C TYR A 267 1.99 -15.76 -10.02
N TYR A 268 2.78 -16.58 -10.72
CA TYR A 268 4.22 -16.45 -10.70
C TYR A 268 4.82 -17.12 -11.93
N THR A 269 6.10 -16.86 -12.17
CA THR A 269 6.88 -17.53 -13.19
C THR A 269 7.89 -18.49 -12.56
N ALA A 270 7.97 -19.71 -13.08
CA ALA A 270 9.03 -20.66 -12.73
C ALA A 270 9.31 -21.64 -13.87
N GLY A 271 10.56 -22.08 -13.97
CA GLY A 271 11.00 -23.09 -14.93
C GLY A 271 10.29 -24.42 -14.71
N ARG A 272 9.92 -25.08 -15.81
CA ARG A 272 9.58 -26.52 -15.82
C ARG A 272 10.82 -27.37 -16.01
N GLU A 273 10.77 -28.68 -15.76
CA GLU A 273 11.90 -29.60 -15.99
C GLU A 273 12.63 -29.30 -17.31
N PRO A 274 13.97 -29.04 -17.30
CA PRO A 274 14.92 -29.29 -16.21
C PRO A 274 15.12 -28.14 -15.19
N TYR A 275 14.15 -27.24 -15.08
CA TYR A 275 14.07 -26.10 -14.13
C TYR A 275 15.12 -25.01 -14.36
N ASP A 276 15.29 -24.61 -15.63
CA ASP A 276 16.21 -23.56 -16.04
C ASP A 276 15.48 -22.34 -16.60
N LEU A 277 16.25 -21.30 -16.96
CA LEU A 277 15.70 -20.05 -17.47
C LEU A 277 15.04 -20.20 -18.86
N GLY A 278 15.40 -21.24 -19.61
CA GLY A 278 14.82 -21.57 -20.91
C GLY A 278 13.46 -22.26 -20.83
N THR A 279 13.08 -22.78 -19.66
CA THR A 279 11.81 -23.49 -19.46
C THR A 279 10.77 -22.74 -18.64
N GLN A 280 10.95 -21.43 -18.46
CA GLN A 280 10.04 -20.59 -17.70
C GLN A 280 8.59 -20.63 -18.22
N ARG A 281 7.65 -20.82 -17.29
CA ARG A 281 6.20 -20.78 -17.54
C ARG A 281 5.50 -19.99 -16.45
N ILE A 282 4.30 -19.53 -16.78
CA ILE A 282 3.37 -18.94 -15.84
C ILE A 282 2.61 -20.05 -15.09
N HIS A 283 2.51 -19.90 -13.78
CA HIS A 283 1.82 -20.80 -12.86
C HIS A 283 0.81 -20.03 -12.03
N VAL A 284 -0.15 -20.75 -11.44
CA VAL A 284 -1.12 -20.17 -10.52
C VAL A 284 -1.44 -21.09 -9.36
N LEU A 285 -1.49 -20.50 -8.17
CA LEU A 285 -1.94 -21.09 -6.91
C LEU A 285 -3.27 -20.47 -6.47
N GLU A 286 -4.02 -21.17 -5.63
CA GLU A 286 -5.24 -20.70 -4.97
C GLU A 286 -5.11 -20.86 -3.46
N SER A 287 -5.47 -19.81 -2.71
CA SER A 287 -5.53 -19.85 -1.26
C SER A 287 -6.70 -20.70 -0.75
N ALA A 288 -6.58 -21.26 0.46
CA ALA A 288 -7.67 -21.96 1.11
C ALA A 288 -8.83 -21.03 1.53
N GLY A 289 -8.53 -19.74 1.76
CA GLY A 289 -9.46 -18.75 2.28
C GLY A 289 -9.09 -17.31 1.91
N LEU A 290 -9.46 -16.36 2.76
CA LEU A 290 -9.31 -14.92 2.50
C LEU A 290 -8.05 -14.29 3.12
N ASP A 291 -7.16 -15.08 3.73
CA ASP A 291 -5.85 -14.59 4.18
C ASP A 291 -4.86 -14.62 2.99
N PRO A 292 -4.26 -13.48 2.60
CA PRO A 292 -3.23 -13.46 1.56
C PRO A 292 -2.00 -14.34 1.88
N MET A 293 -1.78 -14.74 3.15
CA MET A 293 -0.71 -15.68 3.50
C MET A 293 -1.02 -17.13 3.15
N GLY A 294 -2.24 -17.43 2.68
CA GLY A 294 -2.66 -18.78 2.32
C GLY A 294 -3.31 -19.55 3.49
N PRO A 295 -3.07 -20.88 3.62
CA PRO A 295 -2.16 -21.69 2.80
C PRO A 295 -2.63 -21.79 1.32
N TYR A 296 -1.68 -22.03 0.43
CA TYR A 296 -1.90 -22.11 -1.02
C TYR A 296 -1.83 -23.55 -1.56
N SER A 297 -2.58 -23.79 -2.63
CA SER A 297 -2.56 -25.04 -3.40
C SER A 297 -2.32 -24.75 -4.88
N PHE A 298 -1.51 -25.56 -5.55
CA PHE A 298 -1.27 -25.42 -6.99
C PHE A 298 -2.52 -25.74 -7.81
N LYS A 299 -2.78 -24.93 -8.85
CA LYS A 299 -3.95 -25.11 -9.72
C LYS A 299 -3.56 -25.53 -11.12
N ALA A 300 -2.68 -24.77 -11.76
CA ALA A 300 -2.31 -25.02 -13.14
C ALA A 300 -1.02 -24.31 -13.52
N ASP A 301 -0.34 -24.85 -14.53
CA ASP A 301 0.40 -24.00 -15.44
C ASP A 301 -0.61 -23.32 -16.38
N LEU A 302 -0.49 -22.01 -16.53
CA LEU A 302 -1.33 -21.27 -17.45
C LEU A 302 -0.76 -21.38 -18.84
N LEU A 303 -1.13 -22.44 -19.54
CA LEU A 303 -0.63 -22.75 -20.88
C LEU A 303 -1.52 -22.17 -21.96
N ASP A 304 -0.90 -21.83 -23.09
CA ASP A 304 -1.65 -21.55 -24.32
C ASP A 304 -2.23 -22.87 -24.86
N PRO A 305 -3.54 -22.95 -25.16
CA PRO A 305 -4.17 -24.19 -25.61
C PRO A 305 -3.70 -24.67 -27.00
N THR A 306 -3.04 -23.80 -27.76
CA THR A 306 -2.59 -24.07 -29.14
C THR A 306 -1.07 -23.96 -29.32
N GLN A 307 -0.42 -23.20 -28.45
CA GLN A 307 1.03 -23.00 -28.41
C GLN A 307 1.57 -23.47 -27.06
N ASP A 308 1.01 -24.58 -26.57
CA ASP A 308 1.37 -25.19 -25.30
C ASP A 308 2.88 -25.33 -25.22
N ASN A 309 3.39 -25.18 -24.01
CA ASN A 309 4.79 -25.36 -23.69
C ASN A 309 5.71 -24.36 -24.40
N THR A 310 5.28 -23.10 -24.52
CA THR A 310 6.14 -21.98 -24.95
C THR A 310 6.58 -21.12 -23.76
N TRP A 311 7.74 -20.49 -23.89
CA TRP A 311 8.30 -19.59 -22.88
C TRP A 311 7.40 -18.38 -22.69
N GLU A 312 6.93 -18.19 -21.45
CA GLU A 312 6.08 -17.08 -21.03
C GLU A 312 6.46 -16.64 -19.62
N LEU A 313 6.54 -15.32 -19.39
CA LEU A 313 6.83 -14.73 -18.08
C LEU A 313 5.80 -13.67 -17.67
N ASP A 314 5.97 -13.18 -16.44
CA ASP A 314 5.41 -11.94 -15.88
C ASP A 314 3.89 -11.87 -15.94
N PRO A 315 3.21 -12.76 -15.19
CA PRO A 315 1.77 -12.89 -15.29
C PRO A 315 1.02 -11.75 -14.60
N GLY A 316 0.41 -10.89 -15.41
CA GLY A 316 -0.53 -9.86 -14.94
C GLY A 316 -1.99 -10.26 -15.13
N ILE A 317 -2.90 -9.72 -14.33
CA ILE A 317 -4.35 -10.00 -14.45
C ILE A 317 -5.14 -8.72 -14.79
N LEU A 318 -5.89 -8.79 -15.90
CA LEU A 318 -6.86 -7.77 -16.29
C LEU A 318 -8.29 -8.27 -16.07
N GLN A 319 -9.06 -7.51 -15.29
CA GLN A 319 -10.50 -7.59 -15.25
C GLN A 319 -11.10 -6.43 -16.05
N LEU A 320 -11.86 -6.73 -17.09
CA LEU A 320 -12.47 -5.73 -17.96
C LEU A 320 -13.82 -6.24 -18.47
N ASP A 321 -14.87 -5.44 -18.28
CA ASP A 321 -16.25 -5.74 -18.70
C ASP A 321 -16.74 -7.12 -18.24
N GLY A 322 -16.45 -7.48 -16.98
CA GLY A 322 -16.83 -8.75 -16.36
C GLY A 322 -16.08 -9.97 -16.89
N ARG A 323 -15.03 -9.77 -17.70
CA ARG A 323 -14.16 -10.83 -18.23
C ARG A 323 -12.77 -10.75 -17.62
N LEU A 324 -12.11 -11.90 -17.58
CA LEU A 324 -10.77 -12.07 -17.04
C LEU A 324 -9.78 -12.36 -18.16
N TYR A 325 -8.62 -11.72 -18.10
CA TYR A 325 -7.54 -11.92 -19.06
C TYR A 325 -6.21 -12.05 -18.32
N LEU A 326 -5.38 -12.96 -18.81
CA LEU A 326 -3.97 -13.05 -18.46
C LEU A 326 -3.17 -12.15 -19.39
N LEU A 327 -2.31 -11.33 -18.79
CA LEU A 327 -1.24 -10.61 -19.45
C LEU A 327 0.07 -11.37 -19.20
N GLY A 328 1.03 -11.19 -20.10
CA GLY A 328 2.37 -11.70 -19.91
C GLY A 328 3.27 -11.31 -21.07
N THR A 329 4.45 -11.89 -21.11
CA THR A 329 5.41 -11.71 -22.19
C THR A 329 5.85 -13.05 -22.76
N PHE A 330 6.25 -13.07 -24.04
CA PHE A 330 6.77 -14.25 -24.71
C PHE A 330 7.89 -13.86 -25.66
N TYR A 331 8.62 -14.83 -26.23
CA TYR A 331 9.72 -14.56 -27.15
C TYR A 331 9.40 -14.96 -28.60
N ASN A 332 9.67 -14.06 -29.55
CA ASN A 332 9.46 -14.29 -30.99
C ASN A 332 10.60 -13.72 -31.87
N GLY A 333 11.80 -13.57 -31.31
CA GLY A 333 12.91 -12.80 -31.90
C GLY A 333 13.00 -11.36 -31.34
N SER A 334 11.92 -10.90 -30.71
CA SER A 334 11.88 -9.85 -29.68
C SER A 334 11.10 -10.38 -28.47
N GLN A 335 10.90 -9.57 -27.43
CA GLN A 335 10.07 -9.94 -26.27
C GLN A 335 8.84 -9.02 -26.18
N PRO A 336 7.75 -9.30 -26.93
CA PRO A 336 6.49 -8.57 -26.85
C PRO A 336 5.60 -9.04 -25.69
N MET A 337 4.66 -8.17 -25.30
CA MET A 337 3.57 -8.56 -24.41
C MET A 337 2.43 -9.25 -25.15
N PHE A 338 1.70 -10.10 -24.43
CA PHE A 338 0.47 -10.72 -24.89
C PHE A 338 -0.70 -10.49 -23.93
N ILE A 339 -1.91 -10.70 -24.46
CA ILE A 339 -3.15 -10.86 -23.70
C ILE A 339 -3.84 -12.18 -24.07
N ARG A 340 -4.40 -12.89 -23.10
CA ARG A 340 -5.07 -14.19 -23.28
C ARG A 340 -6.34 -14.26 -22.43
N PRO A 341 -7.50 -14.65 -22.99
CA PRO A 341 -8.72 -14.74 -22.18
C PRO A 341 -8.65 -15.92 -21.21
N LEU A 342 -9.22 -15.74 -20.03
CA LEU A 342 -9.37 -16.77 -19.00
C LEU A 342 -10.86 -17.06 -18.77
N SER A 343 -11.24 -18.33 -18.64
CA SER A 343 -12.61 -18.73 -18.25
C SER A 343 -12.80 -18.74 -16.73
N ASN A 344 -11.70 -18.90 -15.99
CA ASN A 344 -11.61 -18.78 -14.54
C ASN A 344 -10.16 -18.39 -14.19
N PRO A 345 -9.84 -18.09 -12.92
CA PRO A 345 -8.51 -17.60 -12.53
C PRO A 345 -7.32 -18.50 -12.92
N TRP A 346 -7.53 -19.76 -13.32
CA TRP A 346 -6.44 -20.68 -13.68
C TRP A 346 -6.63 -21.44 -15.01
N THR A 347 -7.59 -21.04 -15.86
CA THR A 347 -7.88 -21.76 -17.11
C THR A 347 -7.93 -20.80 -18.29
N ALA A 348 -6.97 -20.94 -19.22
CA ALA A 348 -6.99 -20.23 -20.49
C ALA A 348 -8.17 -20.70 -21.35
N SER A 349 -8.93 -19.75 -21.89
CA SER A 349 -10.09 -20.02 -22.76
C SER A 349 -9.82 -19.71 -24.23
N GLY A 350 -8.59 -19.30 -24.55
CA GLY A 350 -8.14 -19.03 -25.91
C GLY A 350 -6.63 -18.87 -25.97
N THR A 351 -6.11 -18.74 -27.19
CA THR A 351 -4.70 -18.50 -27.50
C THR A 351 -4.31 -17.06 -27.21
N ARG A 352 -3.04 -16.83 -26.85
CA ARG A 352 -2.47 -15.49 -26.67
C ARG A 352 -2.60 -14.62 -27.93
N ARG A 353 -2.71 -13.32 -27.74
CA ARG A 353 -2.68 -12.29 -28.79
C ARG A 353 -1.62 -11.27 -28.46
N VAL A 354 -0.81 -10.90 -29.45
CA VAL A 354 0.21 -9.84 -29.26
C VAL A 354 -0.51 -8.55 -28.89
N LEU A 355 -0.13 -7.99 -27.75
CA LEU A 355 -0.69 -6.76 -27.22
C LEU A 355 0.20 -5.56 -27.56
N SER A 356 1.51 -5.70 -27.34
CA SER A 356 2.49 -4.63 -27.57
C SER A 356 3.84 -5.21 -27.95
N THR A 357 4.48 -4.62 -28.96
CA THR A 357 5.83 -4.98 -29.41
C THR A 357 6.79 -3.82 -29.16
N PRO A 358 8.01 -4.07 -28.66
CA PRO A 358 9.02 -3.03 -28.47
C PRO A 358 9.46 -2.47 -29.82
N THR A 359 9.14 -1.20 -30.09
CA THR A 359 9.42 -0.54 -31.38
C THR A 359 10.03 0.85 -31.22
N TYR A 360 9.77 1.54 -30.11
CA TYR A 360 10.43 2.81 -29.83
C TYR A 360 11.88 2.58 -29.41
N SER A 361 12.77 3.51 -29.76
CA SER A 361 14.20 3.40 -29.43
C SER A 361 14.49 3.29 -27.93
N TRP A 362 13.59 3.81 -27.09
CA TRP A 362 13.69 3.70 -25.63
C TRP A 362 13.23 2.34 -25.08
N GLU A 363 12.57 1.51 -25.90
CA GLU A 363 12.16 0.13 -25.56
C GLU A 363 13.21 -0.92 -25.93
N THR A 364 14.26 -0.53 -26.66
CA THR A 364 15.22 -1.43 -27.30
C THR A 364 16.66 -1.28 -26.79
N VAL A 365 16.87 -0.64 -25.64
CA VAL A 365 18.22 -0.45 -25.08
C VAL A 365 18.67 -1.75 -24.41
N GLY A 366 19.78 -2.33 -24.89
CA GLY A 366 20.30 -3.61 -24.40
C GLY A 366 19.46 -4.84 -24.81
N GLY A 367 18.23 -4.66 -25.29
CA GLY A 367 17.34 -5.70 -25.78
C GLY A 367 15.96 -5.11 -26.11
N ALA A 368 15.29 -5.67 -27.12
CA ALA A 368 13.93 -5.29 -27.49
C ALA A 368 12.92 -6.02 -26.60
N VAL A 369 12.51 -5.36 -25.51
CA VAL A 369 11.71 -5.97 -24.43
C VAL A 369 10.50 -5.11 -24.08
N ASN A 370 9.34 -5.74 -23.98
CA ASN A 370 8.19 -5.32 -23.20
C ASN A 370 7.80 -6.48 -22.25
N GLU A 371 7.77 -6.23 -20.95
CA GLU A 371 7.50 -7.24 -19.89
C GLU A 371 6.89 -6.60 -18.63
N GLY A 372 6.60 -7.37 -17.57
CA GLY A 372 6.01 -6.86 -16.31
C GLY A 372 4.76 -5.98 -16.52
N ALA A 373 3.67 -6.57 -16.99
CA ALA A 373 2.48 -5.86 -17.45
C ALA A 373 1.45 -5.64 -16.33
N GLU A 374 1.35 -4.40 -15.85
CA GLU A 374 0.61 -4.02 -14.65
C GLU A 374 -0.65 -3.21 -14.95
N VAL A 375 -1.79 -3.70 -14.49
CA VAL A 375 -3.09 -3.04 -14.73
C VAL A 375 -3.34 -1.92 -13.74
N LEU A 376 -3.71 -0.75 -14.24
CA LEU A 376 -4.18 0.38 -13.44
C LEU A 376 -5.51 0.89 -13.98
N GLN A 377 -6.53 0.92 -13.13
CA GLN A 377 -7.89 1.34 -13.50
C GLN A 377 -8.40 2.45 -12.58
N ARG A 378 -8.92 3.52 -13.18
CA ARG A 378 -9.54 4.64 -12.43
C ARG A 378 -10.56 5.37 -13.29
N ASN A 379 -11.72 5.70 -12.72
CA ASN A 379 -12.75 6.54 -13.35
C ASN A 379 -13.14 6.08 -14.77
N GLY A 380 -13.30 4.77 -14.96
CA GLY A 380 -13.68 4.18 -16.25
C GLY A 380 -12.54 4.10 -17.28
N LYS A 381 -11.31 4.50 -16.93
CA LYS A 381 -10.12 4.31 -17.75
C LYS A 381 -9.34 3.07 -17.30
N THR A 382 -8.76 2.38 -18.28
CA THR A 382 -7.87 1.23 -18.09
C THR A 382 -6.53 1.51 -18.73
N PHE A 383 -5.47 1.36 -17.95
CA PHE A 383 -4.08 1.48 -18.36
C PHE A 383 -3.37 0.15 -18.12
N ILE A 384 -2.41 -0.17 -18.98
CA ILE A 384 -1.41 -1.22 -18.72
C ILE A 384 -0.06 -0.54 -18.71
N ILE A 385 0.59 -0.53 -17.56
CA ILE A 385 1.97 -0.05 -17.39
C ILE A 385 2.88 -1.24 -17.58
N TYR A 386 3.96 -1.10 -18.35
CA TYR A 386 4.85 -2.21 -18.65
C TYR A 386 6.29 -1.76 -18.62
N SER A 387 7.21 -2.68 -18.38
CA SER A 387 8.64 -2.40 -18.40
C SER A 387 9.22 -2.62 -19.80
N ALA A 388 10.22 -1.82 -20.17
CA ALA A 388 10.87 -1.91 -21.47
C ALA A 388 12.37 -1.70 -21.39
N SER A 389 13.06 -2.06 -22.49
CA SER A 389 14.52 -2.25 -22.53
C SER A 389 15.01 -3.40 -21.63
N HIS A 390 16.26 -3.82 -21.77
CA HIS A 390 16.78 -4.94 -20.99
C HIS A 390 17.11 -4.51 -19.55
N CYS A 391 16.68 -5.31 -18.56
CA CYS A 391 16.84 -5.00 -17.12
C CYS A 391 18.30 -4.90 -16.65
N SER A 392 19.27 -5.36 -17.45
CA SER A 392 20.71 -5.25 -17.12
C SER A 392 21.27 -3.86 -17.38
N THR A 393 20.46 -3.00 -18.01
CA THR A 393 20.83 -1.63 -18.33
C THR A 393 20.28 -0.68 -17.27
N PRO A 394 20.90 0.49 -17.08
CA PRO A 394 20.31 1.55 -16.24
C PRO A 394 19.04 2.15 -16.86
N ASP A 395 18.71 1.79 -18.10
CA ASP A 395 17.60 2.30 -18.90
C ASP A 395 16.39 1.36 -18.92
N TYR A 396 16.31 0.38 -18.03
CA TYR A 396 15.01 -0.24 -17.71
C TYR A 396 14.02 0.82 -17.24
N LYS A 397 12.82 0.87 -17.83
CA LYS A 397 11.84 1.95 -17.62
C LYS A 397 10.42 1.53 -17.95
N LEU A 398 9.44 2.32 -17.52
CA LEU A 398 8.02 2.03 -17.72
C LEU A 398 7.45 2.74 -18.94
N GLY A 399 6.77 1.98 -19.79
CA GLY A 399 5.82 2.43 -20.82
C GLY A 399 4.37 2.32 -20.36
N MET A 400 3.45 2.79 -21.20
CA MET A 400 2.01 2.73 -20.91
C MET A 400 1.21 2.43 -22.18
N LEU A 401 0.22 1.54 -22.05
CA LEU A 401 -0.90 1.37 -22.98
C LEU A 401 -2.17 1.94 -22.35
N THR A 402 -2.97 2.65 -23.13
CA THR A 402 -4.30 3.14 -22.71
C THR A 402 -5.37 2.42 -23.51
N TYR A 403 -6.32 1.79 -22.83
CA TYR A 403 -7.47 1.17 -23.49
C TYR A 403 -8.37 2.24 -24.11
N ASN A 404 -8.70 2.08 -25.39
CA ASN A 404 -9.47 3.04 -26.18
C ASN A 404 -10.84 2.48 -26.61
N GLY A 405 -11.30 1.40 -25.96
CA GLY A 405 -12.53 0.69 -26.30
C GLY A 405 -12.32 -0.35 -27.41
N GLY A 406 -13.35 -1.16 -27.66
CA GLY A 406 -13.32 -2.24 -28.65
C GLY A 406 -13.12 -3.62 -28.03
N ASP A 407 -12.46 -4.52 -28.75
CA ASP A 407 -12.07 -5.84 -28.24
C ASP A 407 -10.71 -5.73 -27.54
N PRO A 408 -10.59 -5.96 -26.22
CA PRO A 408 -9.30 -5.88 -25.52
C PRO A 408 -8.27 -6.90 -26.02
N LEU A 409 -8.69 -7.98 -26.69
CA LEU A 409 -7.77 -8.93 -27.32
C LEU A 409 -7.13 -8.40 -28.62
N SER A 410 -7.65 -7.30 -29.18
CA SER A 410 -7.06 -6.62 -30.33
C SER A 410 -6.06 -5.55 -29.86
N SER A 411 -4.84 -5.59 -30.37
CA SER A 411 -3.83 -4.56 -30.10
C SER A 411 -4.27 -3.17 -30.54
N SER A 412 -5.13 -3.05 -31.56
CA SER A 412 -5.68 -1.76 -32.02
C SER A 412 -6.58 -1.07 -30.99
N SER A 413 -7.06 -1.79 -29.98
CA SER A 413 -7.87 -1.26 -28.88
C SER A 413 -7.01 -0.56 -27.82
N TRP A 414 -5.69 -0.56 -27.99
CA TRP A 414 -4.72 -0.03 -27.03
C TRP A 414 -3.82 1.01 -27.69
N VAL A 415 -3.79 2.20 -27.10
CA VAL A 415 -2.92 3.30 -27.55
C VAL A 415 -1.65 3.30 -26.73
N LYS A 416 -0.51 3.06 -27.38
CA LYS A 416 0.82 3.10 -26.74
C LYS A 416 1.32 4.54 -26.57
N SER A 417 1.73 4.90 -25.36
CA SER A 417 2.41 6.18 -25.09
C SER A 417 3.70 6.29 -25.90
N PRO A 418 3.98 7.43 -26.57
CA PRO A 418 5.21 7.60 -27.34
C PRO A 418 6.45 7.75 -26.47
N ASN A 419 6.27 8.13 -25.19
CA ASN A 419 7.35 8.38 -24.24
C ASN A 419 7.21 7.46 -23.01
N PRO A 420 8.33 7.14 -22.32
CA PRO A 420 8.30 6.50 -21.02
C PRO A 420 7.49 7.33 -20.01
N VAL A 421 6.75 6.65 -19.15
CA VAL A 421 5.94 7.27 -18.08
C VAL A 421 6.66 7.25 -16.72
N PHE A 422 7.72 6.46 -16.59
CA PHE A 422 8.59 6.43 -15.41
C PHE A 422 9.96 5.89 -15.82
N GLN A 423 11.05 6.54 -15.42
CA GLN A 423 12.39 6.18 -15.86
C GLN A 423 13.45 6.59 -14.82
N ARG A 424 14.69 6.12 -15.02
CA ARG A 424 15.82 6.45 -14.13
C ARG A 424 15.95 7.95 -13.85
N SER A 425 16.47 8.27 -12.67
CA SER A 425 16.85 9.61 -12.25
C SER A 425 18.29 9.60 -11.78
N ASN A 426 19.20 10.08 -12.64
CA ASN A 426 20.62 10.21 -12.29
C ASN A 426 20.82 11.15 -11.09
N ALA A 427 20.02 12.23 -11.02
CA ALA A 427 20.06 13.17 -9.91
C ALA A 427 19.70 12.52 -8.56
N ASN A 428 18.78 11.54 -8.58
CA ASN A 428 18.34 10.81 -7.39
C ASN A 428 19.14 9.50 -7.17
N GLY A 429 20.11 9.19 -8.03
CA GLY A 429 20.85 7.93 -7.99
C GLY A 429 19.97 6.69 -8.16
N VAL A 430 18.88 6.80 -8.92
CA VAL A 430 17.93 5.70 -9.15
C VAL A 430 18.02 5.24 -10.60
N TYR A 431 18.37 3.97 -10.82
CA TYR A 431 18.63 3.40 -12.14
C TYR A 431 17.73 2.20 -12.40
N GLY A 432 17.30 2.03 -13.65
CA GLY A 432 16.47 0.91 -14.07
C GLY A 432 15.17 0.69 -13.27
N PRO A 433 14.36 1.73 -12.97
CA PRO A 433 13.09 1.50 -12.29
C PRO A 433 12.11 0.74 -13.18
N GLY A 434 11.56 -0.36 -12.69
CA GLY A 434 10.62 -1.16 -13.46
C GLY A 434 9.94 -2.26 -12.66
N HIS A 435 9.27 -3.15 -13.40
CA HIS A 435 8.39 -4.23 -12.97
C HIS A 435 7.60 -3.81 -11.72
N ASN A 436 6.68 -2.88 -11.96
CA ASN A 436 6.00 -2.16 -10.89
C ASN A 436 4.79 -2.96 -10.36
N GLY A 437 4.06 -2.36 -9.44
CA GLY A 437 2.72 -2.76 -9.03
C GLY A 437 2.00 -1.54 -8.47
N PHE A 438 0.72 -1.68 -8.15
CA PHE A 438 -0.09 -0.59 -7.60
C PHE A 438 -0.83 -1.02 -6.35
N PHE A 439 -0.94 -0.11 -5.37
CA PHE A 439 -1.75 -0.32 -4.19
C PHE A 439 -2.43 0.97 -3.75
N LYS A 440 -3.48 0.81 -2.94
CA LYS A 440 -4.19 1.91 -2.29
C LYS A 440 -3.67 2.09 -0.86
N SER A 441 -3.70 3.32 -0.39
CA SER A 441 -3.53 3.60 1.04
C SER A 441 -4.61 2.90 1.88
N PRO A 442 -4.38 2.70 3.20
CA PRO A 442 -5.34 2.06 4.10
C PRO A 442 -6.76 2.62 4.09
N ASP A 443 -6.90 3.94 3.92
CA ASP A 443 -8.21 4.61 3.81
C ASP A 443 -8.76 4.67 2.38
N GLY A 444 -8.01 4.15 1.39
CA GLY A 444 -8.39 4.10 -0.02
C GLY A 444 -8.27 5.42 -0.77
N THR A 445 -7.78 6.49 -0.14
CA THR A 445 -7.80 7.85 -0.72
C THR A 445 -6.58 8.19 -1.59
N GLU A 446 -5.49 7.42 -1.46
CA GLU A 446 -4.25 7.64 -2.22
C GLU A 446 -3.91 6.46 -3.12
N ASP A 447 -3.26 6.78 -4.24
CA ASP A 447 -2.71 5.82 -5.17
C ASP A 447 -1.18 5.77 -5.06
N TRP A 448 -0.65 4.56 -4.96
CA TRP A 448 0.76 4.31 -4.74
C TRP A 448 1.32 3.36 -5.79
N ILE A 449 2.53 3.65 -6.25
CA ILE A 449 3.31 2.75 -7.10
C ILE A 449 4.34 2.06 -6.21
N VAL A 450 4.44 0.74 -6.34
CA VAL A 450 5.58 -0.06 -5.85
C VAL A 450 6.41 -0.47 -7.07
N TYR A 451 7.74 -0.45 -6.98
CA TYR A 451 8.62 -0.78 -8.09
C TYR A 451 9.98 -1.22 -7.57
N HIS A 452 10.75 -1.94 -8.39
CA HIS A 452 12.16 -2.16 -8.08
C HIS A 452 13.05 -1.14 -8.78
N ALA A 453 14.24 -0.88 -8.23
CA ALA A 453 15.28 -0.12 -8.92
C ALA A 453 16.68 -0.43 -8.36
N ASN A 454 17.71 -0.04 -9.11
CA ASN A 454 19.12 -0.12 -8.76
C ASN A 454 19.67 1.21 -8.22
N ASN A 455 20.69 1.12 -7.36
CA ASN A 455 21.43 2.28 -6.79
C ASN A 455 22.66 2.69 -7.61
N SER A 456 22.98 1.93 -8.65
CA SER A 456 24.13 2.18 -9.52
C SER A 456 23.71 2.02 -10.98
N ALA A 457 24.33 2.81 -11.85
CA ALA A 457 24.18 2.67 -13.29
C ALA A 457 24.69 1.32 -13.82
N SER A 458 25.53 0.63 -13.05
CA SER A 458 26.04 -0.72 -13.33
C SER A 458 25.22 -1.83 -12.68
N GLY A 459 24.11 -1.51 -12.01
CA GLY A 459 23.21 -2.51 -11.44
C GLY A 459 22.52 -3.34 -12.53
N GLY A 460 22.21 -4.60 -12.22
CA GLY A 460 21.71 -5.57 -13.21
C GLY A 460 20.35 -6.18 -12.87
N CYS A 461 20.02 -7.26 -13.59
CA CYS A 461 18.83 -8.09 -13.38
C CYS A 461 19.05 -9.11 -12.25
N ASP A 462 19.29 -8.66 -11.02
CA ASP A 462 19.64 -9.56 -9.93
C ASP A 462 18.89 -9.22 -8.63
N MET A 463 19.27 -9.90 -7.54
CA MET A 463 18.72 -9.71 -6.19
C MET A 463 19.22 -8.44 -5.49
N ASN A 464 20.08 -7.62 -6.11
CA ASN A 464 20.48 -6.31 -5.57
C ASN A 464 19.45 -5.21 -5.88
N ARG A 465 18.46 -5.49 -6.73
CA ARG A 465 17.32 -4.61 -6.99
C ARG A 465 16.50 -4.45 -5.71
N THR A 466 16.32 -3.19 -5.29
CA THR A 466 15.57 -2.85 -4.07
C THR A 466 14.11 -2.55 -4.38
N THR A 467 13.18 -3.02 -3.56
CA THR A 467 11.76 -2.61 -3.62
C THR A 467 11.60 -1.20 -3.06
N ARG A 468 10.87 -0.35 -3.77
CA ARG A 468 10.56 1.03 -3.40
C ARG A 468 9.09 1.32 -3.60
N ALA A 469 8.57 2.29 -2.87
CA ALA A 469 7.25 2.84 -3.12
C ALA A 469 7.25 4.37 -3.08
N GLN A 470 6.29 4.97 -3.80
CA GLN A 470 5.97 6.38 -3.70
C GLN A 470 4.52 6.64 -4.08
N LYS A 471 3.93 7.68 -3.48
CA LYS A 471 2.62 8.18 -3.88
C LYS A 471 2.74 8.77 -5.29
N PHE A 472 1.74 8.53 -6.12
CA PHE A 472 1.62 9.19 -7.41
C PHE A 472 0.34 10.01 -7.51
N THR A 473 0.27 10.84 -8.55
CA THR A 473 -0.87 11.73 -8.78
C THR A 473 -1.49 11.47 -10.13
N TRP A 474 -2.54 12.21 -10.47
CA TRP A 474 -3.25 12.03 -11.72
C TRP A 474 -3.34 13.37 -12.43
N ASN A 475 -3.07 13.35 -13.74
CA ASN A 475 -3.19 14.52 -14.59
C ASN A 475 -4.67 14.88 -14.80
N ALA A 476 -4.92 16.10 -15.26
CA ALA A 476 -6.27 16.59 -15.52
C ALA A 476 -7.04 15.76 -16.58
N ASP A 477 -6.33 15.13 -17.51
CA ASP A 477 -6.89 14.24 -18.53
C ASP A 477 -7.19 12.82 -18.00
N GLY A 478 -6.92 12.55 -16.72
CA GLY A 478 -7.13 11.27 -16.06
C GLY A 478 -6.01 10.25 -16.29
N THR A 479 -4.90 10.61 -16.92
CA THR A 479 -3.70 9.74 -16.99
C THR A 479 -2.90 9.77 -15.68
N PRO A 480 -2.20 8.68 -15.32
CA PRO A 480 -1.37 8.66 -14.13
C PRO A 480 -0.10 9.51 -14.31
N ASN A 481 0.36 10.12 -13.22
CA ASN A 481 1.62 10.85 -13.13
C ASN A 481 2.45 10.28 -11.98
N PHE A 482 3.37 9.36 -12.32
CA PHE A 482 4.27 8.67 -11.40
C PHE A 482 5.41 9.56 -10.86
N GLY A 483 5.63 10.72 -11.48
CA GLY A 483 6.70 11.63 -11.11
C GLY A 483 8.09 11.06 -11.38
N THR A 484 9.03 11.37 -10.49
CA THR A 484 10.43 10.91 -10.58
C THR A 484 10.72 9.87 -9.49
N PRO A 485 11.47 8.79 -9.76
CA PRO A 485 11.82 7.81 -8.74
C PRO A 485 12.56 8.43 -7.54
N VAL A 486 12.08 8.15 -6.34
CA VAL A 486 12.65 8.67 -5.08
C VAL A 486 13.94 7.92 -4.69
N PRO A 487 14.99 8.60 -4.19
CA PRO A 487 16.19 7.96 -3.68
C PRO A 487 15.92 7.03 -2.48
N LEU A 488 16.87 6.17 -2.16
CA LEU A 488 16.89 5.50 -0.86
C LEU A 488 17.20 6.50 0.27
N GLY A 489 16.81 6.16 1.50
CA GLY A 489 17.16 6.97 2.68
C GLY A 489 16.32 8.23 2.87
N VAL A 490 15.56 8.65 1.85
CA VAL A 490 14.63 9.79 1.95
C VAL A 490 13.41 9.40 2.76
N THR A 491 13.14 10.17 3.81
CA THR A 491 11.92 10.08 4.60
C THR A 491 10.74 10.60 3.79
N LEU A 492 9.75 9.74 3.56
CA LEU A 492 8.51 10.03 2.85
C LEU A 492 7.32 9.97 3.81
N PRO A 493 6.25 10.77 3.58
CA PRO A 493 4.98 10.54 4.24
C PRO A 493 4.51 9.11 4.00
N ALA A 494 4.04 8.44 5.04
CA ALA A 494 3.39 7.14 4.94
C ALA A 494 2.01 7.27 4.28
N PRO A 495 1.48 6.18 3.70
CA PRO A 495 0.13 6.15 3.16
C PRO A 495 -0.92 6.64 4.16
N SER A 496 -1.91 7.37 3.66
CA SER A 496 -3.00 7.90 4.49
C SER A 496 -3.86 6.78 5.12
N GLY A 497 -4.29 7.01 6.36
CA GLY A 497 -5.04 6.01 7.13
C GLY A 497 -4.19 4.96 7.83
N GLU A 498 -2.85 5.05 7.75
CA GLU A 498 -1.94 4.26 8.59
C GLU A 498 -2.03 4.60 10.07
#